data_AF-A0A537M9W5-F1
#
_entry.id   AF-A0A537M9W5-F1
#
_cell.length_a   1.000
_cell.length_b   1.000
_cell.length_c   1.000
_cell.angle_alpha   90.00
_cell.angle_beta   90.00
_cell.angle_gamma   90.00
#
_symmetry.space_group_name_H-M   'P 1'
#
loop_
_entity.id
_entity.type
_entity.pdbx_description
1 polymer ?
#
loop_
_entity_poly.entity_id
_entity_poly.type
_entity_poly.pdbx_seq_one_letter_code
_entity_poly.pdbx_strand_id
1 'polypeptide(L)'
;MTRVAPLAVSLGDPAGIGPEITAKAWEQRTERNIPAFFAVGDEAAIAKVWNGPLAVIAEPAEACKVFGHALPVIRVDGDRGTEPGRPTVDSAHSSLHALELAVGLTRSGAASALVTGPVSKAQLYGIGFTHPGQTEFVAERCGVAGDMVAMMLVGPTLRTVPVTTHIPLRSVPDIL
;
A
#
# COMPACT_ATOMS: atom_id res chain seq x y z
N MET A 1 26.98 9.46 -1.26
CA MET A 1 25.77 8.81 -0.69
C MET A 1 24.95 8.31 -1.85
N THR A 2 24.76 7.00 -1.98
CA THR A 2 23.85 6.42 -2.97
C THR A 2 22.44 6.94 -2.69
N ARG A 3 21.80 7.52 -3.72
CA ARG A 3 20.45 8.07 -3.60
C ARG A 3 19.50 6.92 -3.30
N VAL A 4 18.84 6.95 -2.14
CA VAL A 4 17.88 5.91 -1.73
C VAL A 4 16.74 5.88 -2.76
N ALA A 5 16.41 4.68 -3.26
CA ALA A 5 15.29 4.49 -4.19
C ALA A 5 13.97 4.96 -3.54
N PRO A 6 12.98 5.43 -4.32
CA PRO A 6 11.72 5.89 -3.77
C PRO A 6 10.93 4.76 -3.10
N LEU A 7 10.00 5.12 -2.22
CA LEU A 7 9.06 4.17 -1.59
C LEU A 7 7.92 3.85 -2.56
N ALA A 8 7.49 2.59 -2.60
CA ALA A 8 6.28 2.18 -3.33
C ALA A 8 5.08 2.22 -2.38
N VAL A 9 4.08 3.05 -2.69
CA VAL A 9 2.83 3.15 -1.90
C VAL A 9 1.72 2.44 -2.67
N SER A 10 1.36 1.22 -2.28
CA SER A 10 0.14 0.58 -2.81
C SER A 10 -1.07 1.35 -2.28
N LEU A 11 -1.93 1.88 -3.15
CA LEU A 11 -3.10 2.68 -2.72
C LEU A 11 -4.07 1.89 -1.84
N GLY A 12 -4.13 0.57 -2.02
CA GLY A 12 -5.16 -0.26 -1.40
C GLY A 12 -6.47 -0.16 -2.18
N ASP A 13 -7.60 -0.20 -1.49
CA ASP A 13 -8.91 -0.10 -2.15
C ASP A 13 -9.14 1.31 -2.71
N PRO A 14 -9.39 1.48 -4.02
CA PRO A 14 -9.60 2.80 -4.61
C PRO A 14 -10.89 3.47 -4.14
N ALA A 15 -11.87 2.73 -3.61
CA ALA A 15 -13.04 3.30 -2.93
C ALA A 15 -12.78 3.60 -1.44
N GLY A 16 -11.64 3.16 -0.89
CA GLY A 16 -11.26 3.43 0.49
C GLY A 16 -10.63 4.81 0.69
N ILE A 17 -10.01 4.99 1.86
CA ILE A 17 -9.30 6.24 2.21
C ILE A 17 -7.87 6.29 1.66
N GLY A 18 -7.35 5.19 1.12
CA GLY A 18 -5.99 5.08 0.61
C GLY A 18 -5.58 6.19 -0.38
N PRO A 19 -6.42 6.50 -1.39
CA PRO A 19 -6.17 7.61 -2.31
C PRO A 19 -6.00 8.98 -1.62
N GLU A 20 -6.89 9.35 -0.70
CA GLU A 20 -6.85 10.67 -0.04
C GLU A 20 -5.67 10.80 0.95
N ILE A 21 -5.32 9.74 1.69
CA ILE A 21 -4.22 9.81 2.66
C ILE A 21 -2.86 9.84 1.95
N THR A 22 -2.75 9.18 0.79
CA THR A 22 -1.54 9.23 -0.05
C THR A 22 -1.33 10.64 -0.61
N ALA A 23 -2.40 11.26 -1.12
CA ALA A 23 -2.37 12.66 -1.54
C ALA A 23 -1.99 13.62 -0.41
N LYS A 24 -2.65 13.51 0.75
CA LYS A 24 -2.35 14.33 1.95
C LYS A 24 -0.91 14.15 2.44
N ALA A 25 -0.36 12.93 2.35
CA ALA A 25 1.04 12.68 2.66
C ALA A 25 1.96 13.43 1.68
N TRP A 26 1.65 13.44 0.38
CA TRP A 26 2.43 14.18 -0.61
C TRP A 26 2.37 15.70 -0.40
N GLU A 27 1.21 16.25 -0.04
CA GLU A 27 1.08 17.68 0.28
C GLU A 27 1.99 18.09 1.44
N GLN A 28 2.11 17.23 2.46
CA GLN A 28 2.95 17.47 3.64
C GLN A 28 4.43 17.11 3.44
N ARG A 29 4.85 16.71 2.22
CA ARG A 29 6.20 16.17 1.97
C ARG A 29 7.33 17.10 2.39
N THR A 30 7.18 18.41 2.16
CA THR A 30 8.21 19.40 2.50
C THR A 30 8.27 19.61 4.01
N GLU A 31 7.11 19.85 4.65
CA GLU A 31 7.03 20.14 6.09
C GLU A 31 7.48 18.95 6.95
N ARG A 32 7.20 17.72 6.48
CA ARG A 32 7.53 16.49 7.20
C ARG A 32 8.80 15.79 6.71
N ASN A 33 9.54 16.40 5.77
CA ASN A 33 10.73 15.80 5.15
C ASN A 33 10.47 14.37 4.64
N ILE A 34 9.33 14.13 4.01
CA ILE A 34 8.94 12.81 3.52
C ILE A 34 9.82 12.48 2.31
N PRO A 35 10.51 11.31 2.30
CA PRO A 35 11.30 10.88 1.16
C PRO A 35 10.42 10.68 -0.08
N ALA A 36 11.02 10.71 -1.26
CA ALA A 36 10.29 10.48 -2.50
C ALA A 36 9.57 9.14 -2.47
N PHE A 37 8.31 9.14 -2.86
CA PHE A 37 7.49 7.95 -3.04
C PHE A 37 6.64 8.08 -4.30
N PHE A 38 6.13 6.95 -4.79
CA PHE A 38 5.15 6.90 -5.85
C PHE A 38 3.97 6.03 -5.42
N ALA A 39 2.78 6.41 -5.84
CA ALA A 39 1.59 5.59 -5.66
C ALA A 39 1.54 4.48 -6.72
N VAL A 40 1.00 3.33 -6.35
CA VAL A 40 0.66 2.23 -7.26
C VAL A 40 -0.83 2.00 -7.12
N GLY A 41 -1.59 2.20 -8.19
CA GLY A 41 -3.05 2.14 -8.17
C GLY A 41 -3.69 3.02 -9.25
N ASP A 42 -5.01 3.15 -9.18
CA ASP A 42 -5.79 3.98 -10.10
C ASP A 42 -5.66 5.48 -9.74
N GLU A 43 -5.04 6.28 -10.59
CA GLU A 43 -4.94 7.72 -10.37
C GLU A 43 -6.29 8.44 -10.45
N ALA A 44 -7.28 7.88 -11.16
CA ALA A 44 -8.62 8.45 -11.22
C ALA A 44 -9.30 8.39 -9.85
N ALA A 45 -9.00 7.37 -9.03
CA ALA A 45 -9.47 7.29 -7.65
C ALA A 45 -8.89 8.42 -6.79
N ILE A 46 -7.62 8.77 -6.98
CA ILE A 46 -6.99 9.92 -6.32
C ILE A 46 -7.65 11.23 -6.80
N ALA A 47 -7.81 11.40 -8.11
CA ALA A 47 -8.42 12.59 -8.70
C ALA A 47 -9.87 12.84 -8.24
N LYS A 48 -10.61 11.79 -7.85
CA LYS A 48 -11.97 11.92 -7.29
C LYS A 48 -12.00 12.54 -5.88
N VAL A 49 -10.92 12.41 -5.12
CA VAL A 49 -10.85 12.86 -3.71
C VAL A 49 -9.82 13.97 -3.48
N TRP A 50 -9.03 14.31 -4.50
CA TRP A 50 -7.96 15.29 -4.42
C TRP A 50 -7.73 16.00 -5.76
N ASN A 51 -7.62 17.33 -5.72
CA ASN A 51 -7.48 18.19 -6.89
C ASN A 51 -6.03 18.66 -7.15
N GLY A 52 -5.05 18.00 -6.54
CA GLY A 52 -3.65 18.39 -6.69
C GLY A 52 -2.97 17.77 -7.93
N PRO A 53 -1.70 18.15 -8.16
CA PRO A 53 -0.97 17.72 -9.36
C PRO A 53 -0.61 16.23 -9.28
N LEU A 54 -1.05 15.47 -10.28
CA LEU A 54 -0.71 14.06 -10.50
C LEU A 54 0.22 13.92 -11.71
N ALA A 55 1.21 13.05 -11.62
CA ALA A 55 2.06 12.67 -12.74
C ALA A 55 2.06 11.15 -12.87
N VAL A 56 1.45 10.64 -13.95
CA VAL A 56 1.58 9.21 -14.28
C VAL A 56 2.99 8.95 -14.78
N ILE A 57 3.69 8.01 -14.16
CA ILE A 57 5.06 7.62 -14.47
C ILE A 57 5.09 6.18 -15.00
N ALA A 58 6.06 5.87 -15.85
CA ALA A 58 6.24 4.54 -16.42
C ALA A 58 7.12 3.65 -15.52
N GLU A 59 8.08 4.24 -14.80
CA GLU A 59 9.01 3.50 -13.95
C GLU A 59 9.33 4.23 -12.64
N PRO A 60 9.65 3.50 -11.54
CA PRO A 60 9.98 4.11 -10.24
C PRO A 60 11.09 5.17 -10.28
N ALA A 61 12.05 5.05 -11.20
CA ALA A 61 13.17 5.98 -11.32
C ALA A 61 12.74 7.42 -11.67
N GLU A 62 11.54 7.59 -12.24
CA GLU A 62 10.97 8.89 -12.56
C GLU A 62 10.37 9.60 -11.35
N ALA A 63 10.02 8.87 -10.29
CA ALA A 63 9.36 9.43 -9.11
C ALA A 63 10.17 10.60 -8.53
N CYS A 64 11.48 10.43 -8.36
CA CYS A 64 12.35 11.48 -7.82
C CYS A 64 12.43 12.75 -8.67
N LYS A 65 12.12 12.67 -9.98
CA LYS A 65 12.14 13.82 -10.89
C LYS A 65 10.86 14.66 -10.75
N VAL A 66 9.72 14.00 -10.52
CA VAL A 66 8.40 14.66 -10.49
C VAL A 66 7.88 14.95 -9.08
N PHE A 67 8.37 14.23 -8.06
CA PHE A 67 7.90 14.32 -6.66
C PHE A 67 7.93 15.75 -6.08
N GLY A 68 8.82 16.61 -6.59
CA GLY A 68 8.88 18.02 -6.19
C GLY A 68 7.64 18.84 -6.55
N HIS A 69 6.91 18.47 -7.61
CA HIS A 69 5.82 19.29 -8.17
C HIS A 69 4.53 18.50 -8.51
N ALA A 70 4.57 17.16 -8.54
CA ALA A 70 3.40 16.31 -8.69
C ALA A 70 3.54 15.02 -7.88
N LEU A 71 2.42 14.43 -7.45
CA LEU A 71 2.37 13.09 -6.88
C LEU A 71 2.60 12.07 -8.01
N PRO A 72 3.71 11.30 -8.00
CA PRO A 72 3.97 10.30 -9.01
C PRO A 72 3.06 9.08 -8.81
N VAL A 73 2.49 8.55 -9.90
CA VAL A 73 1.62 7.37 -9.87
C VAL A 73 2.01 6.38 -10.96
N ILE A 74 2.24 5.12 -10.60
CA ILE A 74 2.24 4.00 -11.55
C ILE A 74 0.81 3.50 -11.63
N ARG A 75 0.20 3.71 -12.81
CA ARG A 75 -1.21 3.36 -13.04
C ARG A 75 -1.41 1.85 -12.97
N VAL A 76 -2.40 1.47 -12.19
CA VAL A 76 -3.07 0.17 -12.28
C VAL A 76 -4.51 0.46 -12.66
N ASP A 77 -4.98 -0.18 -13.73
CA ASP A 77 -6.36 0.04 -14.20
C ASP A 77 -7.36 -0.30 -13.09
N GLY A 78 -8.30 0.62 -12.87
CA GLY A 78 -9.37 0.51 -11.90
C GLY A 78 -10.74 0.65 -12.56
N ASP A 79 -11.78 0.33 -11.78
CA ASP A 79 -13.15 0.60 -12.21
C ASP A 79 -13.43 2.11 -12.23
N ARG A 80 -13.77 2.63 -13.40
CA ARG A 80 -14.13 4.03 -13.59
C ARG A 80 -15.37 4.42 -12.78
N GLY A 81 -16.22 3.46 -12.44
CA GLY A 81 -17.39 3.58 -11.57
C GLY A 81 -17.09 3.65 -10.07
N THR A 82 -15.84 3.49 -9.64
CA THR A 82 -15.48 3.47 -8.21
C THR A 82 -15.98 4.72 -7.48
N GLU A 83 -16.83 4.56 -6.47
CA GLU A 83 -17.33 5.64 -5.63
C GLU A 83 -16.64 5.63 -4.26
N PRO A 84 -16.09 6.77 -3.78
CA PRO A 84 -15.52 6.84 -2.44
C PRO A 84 -16.51 6.37 -1.36
N GLY A 85 -16.04 5.51 -0.46
CA GLY A 85 -16.83 4.88 0.60
C GLY A 85 -17.63 3.65 0.16
N ARG A 86 -17.53 3.21 -1.10
CA ARG A 86 -18.26 2.04 -1.63
C ARG A 86 -17.34 1.02 -2.30
N PRO A 87 -16.58 0.22 -1.52
CA PRO A 87 -15.79 -0.90 -2.04
C PRO A 87 -16.63 -1.88 -2.88
N THR A 88 -16.09 -2.30 -4.02
CA THR A 88 -16.71 -3.25 -4.96
C THR A 88 -15.76 -4.42 -5.26
N VAL A 89 -16.26 -5.42 -5.98
CA VAL A 89 -15.44 -6.54 -6.48
C VAL A 89 -14.36 -6.03 -7.43
N ASP A 90 -14.68 -5.06 -8.28
CA ASP A 90 -13.71 -4.48 -9.22
C ASP A 90 -12.65 -3.62 -8.50
N SER A 91 -13.05 -2.89 -7.45
CA SER A 91 -12.10 -2.15 -6.61
C SER A 91 -11.14 -3.09 -5.89
N ALA A 92 -11.59 -4.29 -5.50
CA ALA A 92 -10.73 -5.33 -4.94
C ALA A 92 -9.73 -5.88 -5.96
N HIS A 93 -10.12 -6.08 -7.23
CA HIS A 93 -9.18 -6.48 -8.29
C HIS A 93 -8.08 -5.44 -8.48
N SER A 94 -8.46 -4.16 -8.56
CA SER A 94 -7.50 -3.05 -8.67
C SER A 94 -6.57 -2.98 -7.46
N SER A 95 -7.12 -3.12 -6.25
CA SER A 95 -6.35 -3.14 -5.00
C SER A 95 -5.34 -4.29 -4.94
N LEU A 96 -5.73 -5.48 -5.38
CA LEU A 96 -4.84 -6.65 -5.37
C LEU A 96 -3.71 -6.49 -6.38
N HIS A 97 -4.04 -6.04 -7.60
CA HIS A 97 -3.04 -5.79 -8.64
C HIS A 97 -2.06 -4.68 -8.21
N ALA A 98 -2.54 -3.62 -7.58
CA ALA A 98 -1.69 -2.57 -7.02
C ALA A 98 -0.71 -3.11 -5.97
N LEU A 99 -1.19 -3.99 -5.08
CA LEU A 99 -0.36 -4.61 -4.05
C LEU A 99 0.67 -5.57 -4.67
N GLU A 100 0.28 -6.40 -5.63
CA GLU A 100 1.17 -7.31 -6.37
C GLU A 100 2.31 -6.56 -7.04
N LEU A 101 1.97 -5.49 -7.77
CA LEU A 101 2.94 -4.67 -8.48
C LEU A 101 3.88 -3.95 -7.51
N ALA A 102 3.36 -3.35 -6.44
CA ALA A 102 4.17 -2.65 -5.44
C ALA A 102 5.15 -3.60 -4.71
N VAL A 103 4.71 -4.83 -4.39
CA VAL A 103 5.58 -5.88 -3.86
C VAL A 103 6.67 -6.25 -4.89
N GLY A 104 6.30 -6.49 -6.15
CA GLY A 104 7.23 -6.82 -7.22
C GLY A 104 8.33 -5.76 -7.41
N LEU A 105 7.94 -4.48 -7.43
CA LEU A 105 8.87 -3.35 -7.55
C LEU A 105 9.79 -3.21 -6.34
N THR A 106 9.30 -3.52 -5.15
CA THR A 106 10.12 -3.49 -3.93
C THR A 106 11.11 -4.67 -3.92
N ARG A 107 10.65 -5.87 -4.27
CA ARG A 107 11.48 -7.08 -4.32
C ARG A 107 12.59 -7.01 -5.37
N SER A 108 12.36 -6.33 -6.49
CA SER A 108 13.37 -6.13 -7.52
C SER A 108 14.40 -5.04 -7.17
N GLY A 109 14.19 -4.30 -6.08
CA GLY A 109 15.02 -3.16 -5.69
C GLY A 109 14.71 -1.86 -6.43
N ALA A 110 13.66 -1.83 -7.29
CA ALA A 110 13.22 -0.61 -7.95
C ALA A 110 12.57 0.38 -6.98
N ALA A 111 12.04 -0.11 -5.85
CA ALA A 111 11.64 0.67 -4.69
C ALA A 111 12.40 0.21 -3.44
N SER A 112 12.64 1.13 -2.51
CA SER A 112 13.40 0.83 -1.27
C SER A 112 12.56 0.18 -0.18
N ALA A 113 11.25 0.40 -0.17
CA ALA A 113 10.30 -0.25 0.72
C ALA A 113 8.88 -0.17 0.17
N LEU A 114 8.02 -1.07 0.68
CA LEU A 114 6.59 -1.07 0.45
C LEU A 114 5.88 -0.35 1.60
N VAL A 115 4.95 0.53 1.25
CA VAL A 115 3.96 1.13 2.15
C VAL A 115 2.57 0.75 1.64
N THR A 116 1.72 0.22 2.50
CA THR A 116 0.39 -0.28 2.10
C THR A 116 -0.72 0.63 2.58
N GLY A 117 -1.57 1.07 1.66
CA GLY A 117 -2.89 1.60 1.96
C GLY A 117 -3.87 0.49 2.39
N PRO A 118 -4.96 0.86 3.07
CA PRO A 118 -5.96 -0.08 3.56
C PRO A 118 -6.75 -0.72 2.43
N VAL A 119 -7.18 -1.97 2.65
CA VAL A 119 -7.95 -2.77 1.68
C VAL A 119 -9.27 -3.23 2.28
N SER A 120 -10.28 -3.45 1.44
CA SER A 120 -11.51 -4.12 1.84
C SER A 120 -11.33 -5.64 1.82
N LYS A 121 -11.07 -6.26 2.99
CA LYS A 121 -10.92 -7.72 3.08
C LYS A 121 -12.17 -8.46 2.60
N ALA A 122 -13.36 -7.92 2.88
CA ALA A 122 -14.62 -8.52 2.45
C ALA A 122 -14.70 -8.61 0.91
N GLN A 123 -14.30 -7.56 0.20
CA GLN A 123 -14.28 -7.56 -1.26
C GLN A 123 -13.14 -8.42 -1.82
N LEU A 124 -11.95 -8.38 -1.19
CA LEU A 124 -10.83 -9.25 -1.58
C LEU A 124 -11.21 -10.73 -1.49
N TYR A 125 -11.90 -11.16 -0.43
CA TYR A 125 -12.40 -12.53 -0.33
C TYR A 125 -13.41 -12.87 -1.44
N GLY A 126 -14.20 -11.89 -1.87
CA GLY A 126 -15.12 -12.03 -3.00
C GLY A 126 -14.44 -12.36 -4.34
N ILE A 127 -13.16 -11.97 -4.52
CA ILE A 127 -12.36 -12.27 -5.71
C ILE A 127 -11.42 -13.48 -5.52
N GLY A 128 -11.59 -14.25 -4.45
CA GLY A 128 -10.78 -15.44 -4.18
C GLY A 128 -9.45 -15.17 -3.48
N PHE A 129 -9.26 -13.99 -2.88
CA PHE A 129 -8.11 -13.76 -1.99
C PHE A 129 -8.22 -14.66 -0.75
N THR A 130 -7.21 -15.48 -0.49
CA THR A 130 -7.25 -16.50 0.59
C THR A 130 -6.36 -16.18 1.78
N HIS A 131 -5.58 -15.10 1.72
CA HIS A 131 -4.67 -14.74 2.82
C HIS A 131 -5.45 -14.02 3.95
N PRO A 132 -5.08 -14.24 5.23
CA PRO A 132 -5.66 -13.53 6.36
C PRO A 132 -5.53 -12.00 6.28
N GLY A 133 -4.49 -11.51 5.60
CA GLY A 133 -4.21 -10.10 5.44
C GLY A 133 -3.05 -9.81 4.49
N GLN A 134 -2.68 -8.53 4.44
CA GLN A 134 -1.58 -8.04 3.58
C GLN A 134 -0.22 -8.58 4.04
N THR A 135 -0.02 -8.80 5.35
CA THR A 135 1.24 -9.35 5.89
C THR A 135 1.55 -10.72 5.31
N GLU A 136 0.58 -11.63 5.36
CA GLU A 136 0.74 -13.01 4.89
C GLU A 136 0.90 -13.05 3.36
N PHE A 137 0.15 -12.21 2.65
CA PHE A 137 0.30 -12.06 1.21
C PHE A 137 1.71 -11.58 0.82
N VAL A 138 2.23 -10.54 1.48
CA VAL A 138 3.56 -10.00 1.20
C VAL A 138 4.64 -11.02 1.54
N ALA A 139 4.50 -11.74 2.66
CA ALA A 139 5.44 -12.80 3.05
C ALA A 139 5.55 -13.88 1.97
N GLU A 140 4.42 -14.39 1.49
CA GLU A 140 4.37 -15.39 0.43
C GLU A 140 5.01 -14.88 -0.86
N ARG A 141 4.67 -13.66 -1.29
CA ARG A 141 5.27 -13.04 -2.49
C ARG A 141 6.75 -12.77 -2.34
N CYS A 142 7.26 -12.67 -1.12
CA CYS A 142 8.68 -12.60 -0.80
C CYS A 142 9.37 -13.97 -0.72
N GLY A 143 8.63 -15.08 -0.75
CA GLY A 143 9.17 -16.42 -0.53
C GLY A 143 9.53 -16.68 0.94
N VAL A 144 8.88 -15.96 1.86
CA VAL A 144 9.09 -16.06 3.31
C VAL A 144 7.90 -16.81 3.91
N ALA A 145 8.19 -17.82 4.73
CA ALA A 145 7.15 -18.56 5.44
C ALA A 145 6.42 -17.65 6.46
N GLY A 146 5.12 -17.89 6.66
CA GLY A 146 4.28 -17.03 7.52
C GLY A 146 4.69 -17.01 9.00
N ASP A 147 5.32 -18.08 9.49
CA ASP A 147 5.89 -18.18 10.84
C ASP A 147 7.23 -17.44 10.99
N MET A 148 7.84 -17.02 9.88
CA MET A 148 9.07 -16.24 9.83
C MET A 148 8.81 -14.72 9.72
N VAL A 149 7.55 -14.29 9.77
CA VAL A 149 7.18 -12.87 9.84
C VAL A 149 6.54 -12.53 11.18
N ALA A 150 6.89 -11.35 11.70
CA ALA A 150 6.31 -10.82 12.92
C ALA A 150 5.67 -9.46 12.65
N MET A 151 4.47 -9.25 13.19
CA MET A 151 3.87 -7.92 13.23
C MET A 151 4.61 -7.09 14.28
N MET A 152 4.91 -5.82 13.96
CA MET A 152 5.44 -4.88 14.94
C MET A 152 4.65 -3.58 14.88
N LEU A 153 4.20 -3.11 16.04
CA LEU A 153 3.61 -1.80 16.21
C LEU A 153 4.69 -0.85 16.72
N VAL A 154 4.85 0.29 16.05
CA VAL A 154 5.92 1.26 16.35
C VAL A 154 5.31 2.62 16.60
N GLY A 155 5.59 3.18 17.78
CA GLY A 155 5.36 4.58 18.12
C GLY A 155 6.69 5.30 18.43
N PRO A 156 6.65 6.60 18.78
CA PRO A 156 7.86 7.39 19.03
C PRO A 156 8.73 6.86 20.17
N THR A 157 8.13 6.30 21.22
CA THR A 157 8.82 5.84 22.44
C THR A 157 8.67 4.35 22.72
N LEU A 158 7.80 3.65 21.98
CA LEU A 158 7.45 2.26 22.24
C LEU A 158 7.43 1.45 20.95
N ARG A 159 8.03 0.25 21.01
CA ARG A 159 7.94 -0.77 19.95
C ARG A 159 7.43 -2.05 20.58
N THR A 160 6.39 -2.64 20.02
CA THR A 160 5.82 -3.89 20.52
C THR A 160 5.70 -4.91 19.40
N VAL A 161 6.15 -6.14 19.68
CA VAL A 161 5.98 -7.31 18.84
C VAL A 161 5.03 -8.25 19.58
N PRO A 162 3.75 -8.33 19.21
CA PRO A 162 2.85 -9.30 19.82
C PRO A 162 3.27 -10.72 19.45
N VAL A 163 3.28 -11.61 20.45
CA VAL A 163 3.61 -13.04 20.26
C VAL A 163 2.51 -13.75 19.46
N THR A 164 1.25 -13.34 19.65
CA THR A 164 0.08 -13.83 18.91
C THR A 164 -0.64 -12.66 18.26
N THR A 165 -1.19 -12.82 17.05
CA THR A 165 -1.91 -11.75 16.35
C THR A 165 -3.44 -11.88 16.49
N HIS A 166 -4.18 -12.06 15.39
CA HIS A 166 -5.64 -11.98 15.35
C HIS A 166 -6.29 -13.34 15.64
N ILE A 167 -6.21 -13.79 16.90
CA ILE A 167 -6.88 -15.02 17.37
C ILE A 167 -7.87 -14.74 18.51
N PRO A 168 -8.87 -15.61 18.73
CA PRO A 168 -9.72 -15.52 19.91
C PRO A 168 -8.88 -15.58 21.19
N LEU A 169 -9.18 -14.73 22.17
CA LEU A 169 -8.41 -14.64 23.43
C LEU A 169 -8.28 -15.98 24.15
N ARG A 170 -9.34 -16.80 24.15
CA ARG A 170 -9.34 -18.13 24.79
C ARG A 170 -8.33 -19.11 24.20
N SER A 171 -7.90 -18.89 22.95
CA SER A 171 -6.97 -19.75 22.23
C SER A 171 -5.51 -19.36 22.45
N VAL A 172 -5.25 -18.19 23.07
CA VAL A 172 -3.88 -17.71 23.32
C VAL A 172 -3.07 -18.69 24.17
N PRO A 173 -3.57 -19.21 25.32
CA PRO A 173 -2.78 -20.14 26.13
C PRO A 173 -2.43 -21.46 25.43
N ASP A 174 -3.23 -21.89 24.45
CA ASP A 174 -3.07 -23.18 23.77
C ASP A 174 -1.95 -23.17 22.72
N ILE A 175 -1.45 -21.99 22.33
CA ILE A 175 -0.50 -21.82 21.23
C ILE A 175 0.83 -21.16 21.66
N LEU A 176 1.03 -20.96 22.97
CA LEU A 176 2.23 -20.37 23.56
C LEU A 176 3.21 -21.43 24.08
#